data_AF-E9AM47-F1
#
_entry.id   AF-E9AM47-F1
#
_cell.length_a   1.000
_cell.length_b   1.000
_cell.length_c   1.000
_cell.angle_alpha   90.00
_cell.angle_beta   90.00
_cell.angle_gamma   90.00
#
_symmetry.space_group_name_H-M   'P 1'
#
loop_
_entity.id
_entity.type
_entity.pdbx_description
1 polymer ?
#
loop_
_entity_poly.entity_id
_entity_poly.type
_entity_poly.pdbx_seq_one_letter_code
_entity_poly.pdbx_strand_id
1 'polypeptide(L)'
;MEVGACFPAAAAPPTSAGAGAPQGDVESEPDDELWTLDDGEPKAIPAKNGEPSDADVNAGMAAKGEAAELHGEGKQEEAIAKMGEALTYNPSNAMYWGLRALYHLEFNKPRAALHDANKALEFNPQNVRALRVRGTVNRHLGHWEDSLKDLSAAQAIDYDENMNETLKYVQSRATQRHKRRLARQQAEEEATARRQEELRRQRQKEAEEAAAAAEAQAASDSMPGGFPGGFPGGMPGGMPGGMPPGMESVLQDPEIMAAMQDPEVAPKLTQMMQNPMAAMSMINDPKVGPVIQKMMSKMMGGGGMPGGMGDMGGMGGGMPGGFQGAGGMPPHGGAAGSASGSARGDDLD
;
A
#
# COMPACT_ATOMS: atom_id res chain seq x y z
N MET A 1 56.11 5.19 -37.75
CA MET A 1 54.82 5.21 -38.46
C MET A 1 53.99 4.13 -37.78
N GLU A 2 52.92 4.36 -37.04
CA GLU A 2 51.95 5.46 -36.87
C GLU A 2 51.83 5.74 -35.35
N VAL A 3 52.02 6.96 -34.81
CA VAL A 3 51.08 8.10 -34.64
C VAL A 3 49.57 7.79 -34.58
N GLY A 4 48.97 8.06 -33.42
CA GLY A 4 47.54 8.36 -33.29
C GLY A 4 46.95 7.84 -31.98
N ALA A 5 46.21 8.59 -31.16
CA ALA A 5 45.95 10.02 -31.07
C ALA A 5 45.39 10.22 -29.65
N CYS A 6 45.92 11.22 -28.94
CA CYS A 6 45.33 11.76 -27.74
C CYS A 6 44.19 12.69 -28.16
N PHE A 7 42.96 12.46 -27.68
CA PHE A 7 41.92 13.50 -27.58
C PHE A 7 40.98 13.17 -26.40
N PRO A 8 40.47 14.19 -25.67
CA PRO A 8 39.90 14.05 -24.34
C PRO A 8 38.37 13.88 -24.39
N ALA A 9 37.83 12.98 -23.57
CA ALA A 9 36.38 12.83 -23.40
C ALA A 9 35.91 13.59 -22.15
N ALA A 10 35.36 14.77 -22.44
CA ALA A 10 34.27 15.49 -21.79
C ALA A 10 33.97 15.21 -20.29
N ALA A 11 34.09 16.28 -19.51
CA ALA A 11 33.50 16.45 -18.20
C ALA A 11 32.01 16.05 -18.20
N ALA A 12 31.66 15.14 -17.31
CA ALA A 12 30.27 14.84 -16.98
C ALA A 12 29.65 16.04 -16.23
N PRO A 13 28.37 16.37 -16.50
CA PRO A 13 27.67 17.45 -15.81
C PRO A 13 27.49 17.11 -14.32
N PRO A 14 27.41 18.11 -13.42
CA PRO A 14 27.15 17.85 -12.01
C PRO A 14 25.77 17.20 -11.90
N THR A 15 25.75 15.93 -11.49
CA THR A 15 24.52 15.25 -11.12
C THR A 15 23.87 16.04 -10.00
N SER A 16 22.76 16.68 -10.36
CA SER A 16 21.85 17.41 -9.50
C SER A 16 21.57 16.61 -8.24
N ALA A 17 21.76 17.28 -7.10
CA ALA A 17 21.18 17.01 -5.80
C ALA A 17 20.06 15.96 -5.84
N GLY A 18 20.44 14.70 -5.61
CA GLY A 18 19.53 13.72 -5.05
C GLY A 18 19.23 14.20 -3.64
N ALA A 19 18.08 14.85 -3.49
CA ALA A 19 17.50 15.19 -2.21
C ALA A 19 17.65 13.96 -1.31
N GLY A 20 18.47 14.10 -0.27
CA GLY A 20 18.56 13.10 0.77
C GLY A 20 17.14 12.83 1.24
N ALA A 21 16.68 11.60 1.02
CA ALA A 21 15.57 11.08 1.79
C ALA A 21 15.87 11.40 3.26
N PRO A 22 14.90 11.90 4.04
CA PRO A 22 15.10 11.92 5.48
C PRO A 22 15.38 10.47 5.84
N GLN A 23 16.64 10.17 6.16
CA GLN A 23 16.99 8.99 6.92
C GLN A 23 16.22 9.20 8.21
N GLY A 24 15.00 8.67 8.25
CA GLY A 24 14.17 8.73 9.43
C GLY A 24 14.98 8.04 10.50
N ASP A 25 15.45 8.84 11.45
CA ASP A 25 16.29 8.40 12.54
C ASP A 25 15.69 7.10 13.08
N VAL A 26 16.40 6.00 12.80
CA VAL A 26 16.19 4.72 13.46
C VAL A 26 16.79 4.89 14.86
N GLU A 27 16.24 5.81 15.64
CA GLU A 27 16.32 5.70 17.08
C GLU A 27 15.34 4.59 17.47
N SER A 28 15.75 3.35 17.16
CA SER A 28 15.56 2.27 18.11
C SER A 28 16.29 2.74 19.36
N GLU A 29 15.55 3.24 20.35
CA GLU A 29 16.09 3.40 21.70
C GLU A 29 16.85 2.09 22.00
N PRO A 30 18.16 2.13 22.27
CA PRO A 30 18.87 0.96 22.73
C PRO A 30 18.26 0.63 24.09
N ASP A 31 17.34 -0.32 24.08
CA ASP A 31 16.82 -0.91 25.29
C ASP A 31 17.89 -1.93 25.69
N ASP A 32 18.72 -1.55 26.67
CA ASP A 32 19.89 -2.32 27.14
C ASP A 32 19.53 -3.75 27.62
N GLU A 33 18.23 -4.06 27.70
CA GLU A 33 17.67 -5.38 28.03
C GLU A 33 17.42 -6.29 26.81
N LEU A 34 17.60 -5.78 25.58
CA LEU A 34 17.36 -6.56 24.36
C LEU A 34 18.49 -7.54 24.09
N TRP A 35 18.11 -8.77 23.77
CA TRP A 35 19.05 -9.80 23.36
C TRP A 35 19.49 -9.60 21.92
N THR A 36 20.77 -9.80 21.68
CA THR A 36 21.29 -10.13 20.36
C THR A 36 21.21 -11.64 20.17
N LEU A 37 20.82 -12.07 18.97
CA LEU A 37 20.86 -13.49 18.64
C LEU A 37 22.30 -13.94 18.45
N ASP A 38 22.62 -15.13 18.95
CA ASP A 38 23.91 -15.77 18.70
C ASP A 38 24.07 -16.14 17.21
N ASP A 39 25.31 -16.21 16.72
CA ASP A 39 25.62 -16.62 15.34
C ASP A 39 25.58 -18.15 15.15
N GLY A 40 25.20 -18.91 16.18
CA GLY A 40 25.17 -20.36 16.15
C GLY A 40 24.05 -20.89 15.25
N GLU A 41 24.40 -21.75 14.30
CA GLU A 41 23.38 -22.44 13.52
C GLU A 41 22.68 -23.52 14.35
N PRO A 42 21.33 -23.60 14.31
CA PRO A 42 20.60 -24.67 14.95
C PRO A 42 21.04 -26.03 14.39
N LYS A 43 21.35 -26.98 15.28
CA LYS A 43 21.70 -28.34 14.86
C LYS A 43 20.51 -28.99 14.17
N ALA A 44 20.71 -29.39 12.92
CA ALA A 44 19.71 -30.13 12.15
C ALA A 44 19.44 -31.49 12.80
N ILE A 45 18.16 -31.86 12.88
CA ILE A 45 17.74 -33.21 13.23
C ILE A 45 17.44 -33.97 11.95
N PRO A 46 17.98 -35.18 11.76
CA PRO A 46 17.68 -35.97 10.59
C PRO A 46 16.18 -36.28 10.52
N ALA A 47 15.58 -36.01 9.36
CA ALA A 47 14.19 -36.38 9.11
C ALA A 47 14.10 -37.91 9.01
N LYS A 48 13.20 -38.49 9.81
CA LYS A 48 12.78 -39.89 9.72
C LYS A 48 11.35 -39.87 9.21
N ASN A 49 11.14 -40.49 8.06
CA ASN A 49 9.82 -40.57 7.42
C ASN A 49 9.07 -41.79 7.96
N GLY A 50 7.81 -41.59 8.35
CA GLY A 50 6.93 -42.64 8.85
C GLY A 50 6.61 -42.50 10.35
N GLU A 51 5.60 -43.25 10.80
CA GLU A 51 5.26 -43.30 12.22
C GLU A 51 6.39 -43.99 13.01
N PRO A 52 6.78 -43.46 14.17
CA PRO A 52 7.79 -44.08 15.03
C PRO A 52 7.28 -45.43 15.55
N SER A 53 8.15 -46.45 15.53
CA SER A 53 7.82 -47.75 16.13
C SER A 53 7.73 -47.66 17.66
N ASP A 54 7.11 -48.63 18.33
CA ASP A 54 7.07 -48.68 19.79
C ASP A 54 8.47 -48.65 20.42
N ALA A 55 9.45 -49.26 19.76
CA ALA A 55 10.86 -49.21 20.18
C ALA A 55 11.43 -47.79 20.07
N ASP A 56 11.11 -47.06 18.99
CA ASP A 56 11.52 -45.66 18.81
C ASP A 56 10.86 -44.75 19.86
N VAL A 57 9.58 -44.97 20.15
CA VAL A 57 8.85 -44.22 21.18
C VAL A 57 9.48 -44.45 22.55
N ASN A 58 9.78 -45.70 22.90
CA ASN A 58 10.43 -46.04 24.17
C ASN A 58 11.85 -45.45 24.26
N ALA A 59 12.65 -45.55 23.19
CA ALA A 59 13.99 -44.98 23.14
C ALA A 59 13.96 -43.45 23.25
N GLY A 60 13.03 -42.78 22.56
CA GLY A 60 12.81 -41.35 22.67
C GLY A 60 12.38 -40.91 24.07
N MET A 61 11.51 -41.70 24.74
CA MET A 61 11.12 -41.42 26.13
C MET A 61 12.28 -41.61 27.11
N ALA A 62 13.12 -42.64 26.92
CA ALA A 62 14.32 -42.87 27.72
C ALA A 62 15.32 -41.71 27.56
N ALA A 63 15.63 -41.33 26.31
CA ALA A 63 16.51 -40.19 26.02
C ALA A 63 15.98 -38.87 26.60
N LYS A 64 14.65 -38.65 26.59
CA LYS A 64 14.00 -37.51 27.25
C LYS A 64 14.19 -37.56 28.78
N GLY A 65 14.09 -38.74 29.39
CA GLY A 65 14.33 -38.93 30.82
C GLY A 65 15.77 -38.59 31.21
N GLU A 66 16.74 -39.16 30.50
CA GLU A 66 18.16 -38.86 30.68
C GLU A 66 18.47 -37.37 30.48
N ALA A 67 17.86 -36.74 29.48
CA ALA A 67 18.02 -35.30 29.25
C ALA A 67 17.54 -34.47 30.45
N ALA A 68 16.45 -34.87 31.11
CA ALA A 68 15.93 -34.18 32.29
C ALA A 68 16.83 -34.35 33.52
N GLU A 69 17.45 -35.51 33.70
CA GLU A 69 18.43 -35.74 34.76
C GLU A 69 19.68 -34.88 34.55
N LEU A 70 20.25 -34.91 33.34
CA LEU A 70 21.42 -34.09 32.98
C LEU A 70 21.14 -32.59 33.08
N HIS A 71 19.91 -32.18 32.75
CA HIS A 71 19.45 -30.81 32.93
C HIS A 71 19.44 -30.41 34.42
N GLY A 72 18.91 -31.27 35.29
CA GLY A 72 18.94 -31.07 36.74
C GLY A 72 20.35 -31.03 37.34
N GLU A 73 21.32 -31.72 36.71
CA GLU A 73 22.74 -31.65 37.06
C GLU A 73 23.46 -30.41 36.50
N GLY A 74 22.79 -29.59 35.68
CA GLY A 74 23.38 -28.42 35.03
C GLY A 74 24.29 -28.76 33.83
N LYS A 75 24.30 -30.00 33.35
CA LYS A 75 25.07 -30.44 32.18
C LYS A 75 24.38 -30.02 30.88
N GLN A 76 24.46 -28.74 30.59
CA GLN A 76 23.77 -28.07 29.48
C GLN A 76 23.87 -28.81 28.14
N GLU A 77 25.09 -29.07 27.69
CA GLU A 77 25.32 -29.54 26.32
C GLU A 77 24.92 -31.00 26.16
N GLU A 78 25.09 -31.79 27.21
CA GLU A 78 24.68 -33.18 27.28
C GLU A 78 23.15 -33.30 27.29
N ALA A 79 22.45 -32.47 28.08
CA ALA A 79 20.99 -32.44 28.11
C ALA A 79 20.37 -32.08 26.74
N ILE A 80 20.92 -31.05 26.08
CA ILE A 80 20.49 -30.67 24.72
C ILE A 80 20.80 -31.79 23.71
N ALA A 81 21.97 -32.42 23.82
CA ALA A 81 22.35 -33.53 22.95
C ALA A 81 21.40 -34.73 23.11
N LYS A 82 21.02 -35.07 24.35
CA LYS A 82 20.05 -36.14 24.64
C LYS A 82 18.65 -35.83 24.14
N MET A 83 18.22 -34.57 24.21
CA MET A 83 16.99 -34.19 23.52
C MET A 83 17.11 -34.26 22.00
N GLY A 84 18.29 -33.96 21.44
CA GLY A 84 18.59 -34.19 20.04
C GLY A 84 18.48 -35.68 19.66
N GLU A 85 18.97 -36.58 20.52
CA GLU A 85 18.83 -38.02 20.39
C GLU A 85 17.35 -38.44 20.40
N ALA A 86 16.55 -37.94 21.36
CA ALA A 86 15.11 -38.20 21.44
C ALA A 86 14.38 -37.81 20.15
N LEU A 87 14.79 -36.69 19.54
CA LEU A 87 14.26 -36.21 18.27
C LEU A 87 14.69 -37.06 17.07
N THR A 88 15.80 -37.81 17.12
CA THR A 88 16.15 -38.74 16.03
C THR A 88 15.21 -39.95 15.96
N TYR A 89 14.66 -40.38 17.11
CA TYR A 89 13.69 -41.48 17.17
C TYR A 89 12.29 -41.03 16.70
N ASN A 90 11.88 -39.82 17.07
CA ASN A 90 10.60 -39.22 16.65
C ASN A 90 10.75 -37.72 16.33
N PRO A 91 11.10 -37.38 15.08
CA PRO A 91 11.32 -35.98 14.67
C PRO A 91 10.06 -35.12 14.60
N SER A 92 8.87 -35.73 14.56
CA SER A 92 7.59 -35.02 14.52
C SER A 92 7.01 -34.72 15.91
N ASN A 93 7.70 -35.12 16.98
CA ASN A 93 7.19 -34.92 18.34
C ASN A 93 7.35 -33.47 18.81
N ALA A 94 6.27 -32.70 18.75
CA ALA A 94 6.24 -31.31 19.20
C ALA A 94 6.72 -31.12 20.65
N MET A 95 6.49 -32.09 21.53
CA MET A 95 6.89 -31.98 22.94
C MET A 95 8.41 -32.04 23.09
N TYR A 96 9.10 -32.88 22.31
CA TYR A 96 10.56 -32.94 22.33
C TYR A 96 11.19 -31.65 21.81
N TRP A 97 10.67 -31.10 20.71
CA TRP A 97 11.09 -29.79 20.22
C TRP A 97 10.86 -28.68 21.25
N GLY A 98 9.68 -28.62 21.87
CA GLY A 98 9.36 -27.62 22.88
C GLY A 98 10.23 -27.74 24.14
N LEU A 99 10.59 -28.97 24.55
CA LEU A 99 11.48 -29.18 25.71
C LEU A 99 12.92 -28.80 25.38
N ARG A 100 13.43 -29.17 24.19
CA ARG A 100 14.77 -28.75 23.75
C ARG A 100 14.88 -27.24 23.59
N ALA A 101 13.81 -26.59 23.09
CA ALA A 101 13.72 -25.13 23.01
C ALA A 101 13.83 -24.46 24.39
N LEU A 102 13.18 -25.03 25.41
CA LEU A 102 13.27 -24.56 26.80
C LEU A 102 14.70 -24.66 27.33
N TYR A 103 15.37 -25.79 27.12
CA TYR A 103 16.77 -25.94 27.52
C TYR A 103 17.67 -24.93 26.80
N HIS A 104 17.49 -24.75 25.49
CA HIS A 104 18.23 -23.69 24.77
C HIS A 104 18.00 -22.30 25.37
N LEU A 105 16.78 -21.96 25.78
CA LEU A 105 16.47 -20.67 26.39
C LEU A 105 17.15 -20.50 27.75
N GLU A 106 17.02 -21.49 28.64
CA GLU A 106 17.60 -21.46 30.00
C GLU A 106 19.13 -21.36 29.96
N PHE A 107 19.74 -21.88 28.89
CA PHE A 107 21.16 -21.80 28.71
C PHE A 107 21.65 -20.73 27.72
N ASN A 108 20.86 -19.66 27.57
CA ASN A 108 21.23 -18.44 26.83
C ASN A 108 21.59 -18.67 25.35
N LYS A 109 20.87 -19.59 24.68
CA LYS A 109 20.96 -19.87 23.23
C LYS A 109 19.63 -19.48 22.54
N PRO A 110 19.27 -18.19 22.51
CA PRO A 110 17.94 -17.73 22.06
C PRO A 110 17.64 -18.06 20.60
N ARG A 111 18.66 -18.12 19.72
CA ARG A 111 18.45 -18.46 18.30
C ARG A 111 18.01 -19.91 18.12
N ALA A 112 18.70 -20.83 18.80
CA ALA A 112 18.33 -22.25 18.79
C ALA A 112 16.98 -22.49 19.49
N ALA A 113 16.70 -21.77 20.58
CA ALA A 113 15.41 -21.82 21.26
C ALA A 113 14.26 -21.39 20.32
N LEU A 114 14.46 -20.29 19.58
CA LEU A 114 13.47 -19.79 18.62
C LEU A 114 13.21 -20.78 17.49
N HIS A 115 14.27 -21.37 16.93
CA HIS A 115 14.18 -22.39 15.89
C HIS A 115 13.34 -23.60 16.36
N ASP A 116 13.68 -24.15 17.53
CA ASP A 116 13.01 -25.34 18.06
C ASP A 116 11.57 -25.06 18.49
N ALA A 117 11.31 -23.88 19.05
CA ALA A 117 9.95 -23.47 19.38
C ALA A 117 9.09 -23.33 18.12
N ASN A 118 9.64 -22.77 17.03
CA ASN A 118 8.93 -22.73 15.75
C ASN A 118 8.64 -24.14 15.22
N LYS A 119 9.61 -25.05 15.26
CA LYS A 119 9.41 -26.46 14.85
C LYS A 119 8.34 -27.15 15.71
N ALA A 120 8.35 -26.94 17.01
CA ALA A 120 7.32 -27.48 17.90
C ALA A 120 5.91 -26.99 17.52
N LEU A 121 5.78 -25.71 17.15
CA LEU A 121 4.50 -25.09 16.78
C LEU A 121 4.05 -25.44 15.36
N GLU A 122 4.97 -25.79 14.46
CA GLU A 122 4.62 -26.40 13.16
C GLU A 122 3.92 -27.75 13.36
N PHE A 123 4.40 -28.59 14.29
CA PHE A 123 3.81 -29.89 14.59
C PHE A 123 2.58 -29.80 15.50
N ASN A 124 2.59 -28.92 16.50
CA ASN A 124 1.46 -28.67 17.39
C ASN A 124 1.35 -27.18 17.73
N PRO A 125 0.44 -26.44 17.09
CA PRO A 125 0.22 -25.01 17.33
C PRO A 125 -0.20 -24.65 18.76
N GLN A 126 -0.73 -25.61 19.53
CA GLN A 126 -1.18 -25.41 20.92
C GLN A 126 -0.14 -25.88 21.96
N ASN A 127 1.10 -26.14 21.54
CA ASN A 127 2.16 -26.52 22.48
C ASN A 127 2.51 -25.33 23.39
N VAL A 128 1.98 -25.35 24.62
CA VAL A 128 2.16 -24.30 25.63
C VAL A 128 3.63 -23.97 25.87
N ARG A 129 4.48 -24.98 26.01
CA ARG A 129 5.91 -24.78 26.28
C ARG A 129 6.58 -24.02 25.13
N ALA A 130 6.30 -24.41 23.89
CA ALA A 130 6.85 -23.73 22.73
C ALA A 130 6.32 -22.30 22.57
N LEU A 131 5.03 -22.06 22.84
CA LEU A 131 4.45 -20.73 22.88
C LEU A 131 5.14 -19.85 23.94
N ARG A 132 5.33 -20.36 25.16
CA ARG A 132 6.04 -19.63 26.24
C ARG A 132 7.48 -19.31 25.85
N VAL A 133 8.23 -20.29 25.34
CA VAL A 133 9.63 -20.08 24.92
C VAL A 133 9.72 -19.04 23.80
N ARG A 134 8.93 -19.20 22.73
CA ARG A 134 8.94 -18.25 21.60
C ARG A 134 8.51 -16.85 22.03
N GLY A 135 7.47 -16.77 22.87
CA GLY A 135 7.00 -15.51 23.44
C GLY A 135 8.05 -14.81 24.29
N THR A 136 8.77 -15.54 25.13
CA THR A 136 9.87 -15.02 25.95
C THR A 136 11.06 -14.58 25.09
N VAL A 137 11.46 -15.37 24.09
CA VAL A 137 12.54 -14.96 23.17
C VAL A 137 12.14 -13.68 22.42
N ASN A 138 10.93 -13.63 21.86
CA ASN A 138 10.43 -12.44 21.16
C ASN A 138 10.31 -11.21 22.07
N ARG A 139 9.99 -11.39 23.34
CA ARG A 139 10.03 -10.30 24.34
C ARG A 139 11.43 -9.70 24.39
N HIS A 140 12.45 -10.54 24.54
CA HIS A 140 13.83 -10.09 24.62
C HIS A 140 14.41 -9.61 23.29
N LEU A 141 13.84 -9.99 22.15
CA LEU A 141 14.19 -9.41 20.85
C LEU A 141 13.46 -8.10 20.54
N GLY A 142 12.58 -7.64 21.44
CA GLY A 142 11.78 -6.43 21.25
C GLY A 142 10.62 -6.62 20.25
N HIS A 143 10.34 -7.85 19.86
CA HIS A 143 9.18 -8.24 19.06
C HIS A 143 7.93 -8.33 19.96
N TRP A 144 7.52 -7.18 20.51
CA TRP A 144 6.47 -7.10 21.52
C TRP A 144 5.10 -7.61 21.05
N GLU A 145 4.72 -7.35 19.79
CA GLU A 145 3.44 -7.80 19.22
C GLU A 145 3.40 -9.35 19.11
N ASP A 146 4.47 -9.96 18.60
CA ASP A 146 4.59 -11.43 18.49
C ASP A 146 4.68 -12.10 19.86
N SER A 147 5.44 -11.51 20.78
CA SER A 147 5.52 -11.96 22.17
C SER A 147 4.16 -11.95 22.84
N LEU A 148 3.39 -10.85 22.70
CA LEU A 148 2.06 -10.73 23.30
C LEU A 148 1.12 -11.82 22.79
N LYS A 149 1.16 -12.09 21.48
CA LYS A 149 0.34 -13.13 20.85
C LYS A 149 0.63 -14.50 21.43
N ASP A 150 1.90 -14.91 21.47
CA ASP A 150 2.29 -16.24 21.92
C ASP A 150 2.07 -16.43 23.43
N LEU A 151 2.46 -15.45 24.24
CA LEU A 151 2.28 -15.53 25.70
C LEU A 151 0.80 -15.51 26.08
N SER A 152 -0.04 -14.74 25.39
CA SER A 152 -1.49 -14.73 25.65
C SER A 152 -2.13 -16.05 25.24
N ALA A 153 -1.69 -16.64 24.12
CA ALA A 153 -2.15 -17.97 23.71
C ALA A 153 -1.74 -19.05 24.71
N ALA A 154 -0.51 -19.01 25.21
CA ALA A 154 -0.05 -19.92 26.26
C ALA A 154 -0.89 -19.78 27.54
N GLN A 155 -1.13 -18.55 27.99
CA GLN A 155 -1.91 -18.24 29.20
C GLN A 155 -3.36 -18.69 29.10
N ALA A 156 -3.95 -18.63 27.90
CA ALA A 156 -5.32 -19.09 27.65
C ALA A 156 -5.45 -20.63 27.70
N ILE A 157 -4.38 -21.36 27.39
CA ILE A 157 -4.36 -22.83 27.40
C ILE A 157 -3.99 -23.35 28.80
N ASP A 158 -2.93 -22.80 29.38
CA ASP A 158 -2.41 -23.18 30.70
C ASP A 158 -2.04 -21.89 31.46
N TYR A 159 -2.90 -21.54 32.42
CA TYR A 159 -2.77 -20.32 33.19
C TYR A 159 -1.60 -20.42 34.17
N ASP A 160 -0.68 -19.47 34.09
CA ASP A 160 0.43 -19.31 35.03
C ASP A 160 0.38 -17.89 35.63
N GLU A 161 0.25 -17.80 36.96
CA GLU A 161 0.16 -16.51 37.65
C GLU A 161 1.45 -15.68 37.47
N ASN A 162 2.61 -16.34 37.37
CA ASN A 162 3.91 -15.69 37.19
C ASN A 162 4.03 -15.01 35.81
N MET A 163 3.21 -15.42 34.83
CA MET A 163 3.22 -14.85 33.48
C MET A 163 2.49 -13.50 33.39
N ASN A 164 1.62 -13.19 34.35
CA ASN A 164 0.77 -12.00 34.30
C ASN A 164 1.58 -10.69 34.28
N GLU A 165 2.67 -10.62 35.04
CA GLU A 165 3.54 -9.43 35.05
C GLU A 165 4.25 -9.26 33.71
N THR A 166 4.77 -10.36 33.16
CA THR A 166 5.40 -10.38 31.83
C THR A 166 4.42 -9.95 30.75
N LEU A 167 3.18 -10.44 30.77
CA LEU A 167 2.14 -10.06 29.82
C LEU A 167 1.78 -8.57 29.90
N LYS A 168 1.62 -8.02 31.11
CA LYS A 168 1.37 -6.58 31.30
C LYS A 168 2.53 -5.74 30.75
N TYR A 169 3.77 -6.14 31.03
CA TYR A 169 4.96 -5.47 30.51
C TYR A 169 5.00 -5.47 28.98
N VAL A 170 4.84 -6.65 28.36
CA VAL A 170 4.84 -6.82 26.91
C VAL A 170 3.69 -6.05 26.25
N GLN A 171 2.49 -6.08 26.83
CA GLN A 171 1.33 -5.34 26.34
C GLN A 171 1.57 -3.82 26.37
N SER A 172 2.18 -3.30 27.44
CA SER A 172 2.54 -1.89 27.56
C SER A 172 3.53 -1.48 26.46
N ARG A 173 4.61 -2.25 26.30
CA ARG A 173 5.62 -2.02 25.25
C ARG A 173 5.02 -2.10 23.84
N ALA A 174 4.18 -3.09 23.55
CA ALA A 174 3.50 -3.24 22.27
C ALA A 174 2.60 -2.03 21.97
N THR A 175 1.83 -1.58 22.96
CA THR A 175 0.95 -0.39 22.83
C THR A 175 1.76 0.88 22.59
N GLN A 176 2.88 1.06 23.29
CA GLN A 176 3.76 2.22 23.11
C GLN A 176 4.37 2.23 21.70
N ARG A 177 4.85 1.08 21.22
CA ARG A 177 5.40 0.94 19.86
C ARG A 177 4.33 1.20 18.78
N HIS A 178 3.10 0.70 18.99
CA HIS A 178 1.98 0.96 18.10
C HIS A 178 1.63 2.45 18.02
N LYS A 179 1.52 3.13 19.17
CA LYS A 179 1.27 4.58 19.23
C LYS A 179 2.36 5.38 18.53
N ARG A 180 3.63 5.03 18.73
CA ARG A 180 4.76 5.67 18.03
C ARG A 180 4.68 5.46 16.52
N ARG A 181 4.31 4.25 16.05
CA ARG A 181 4.11 3.95 14.63
C ARG A 181 3.00 4.82 14.02
N LEU A 182 1.87 4.94 14.71
CA LEU A 182 0.75 5.77 14.25
C LEU A 182 1.12 7.26 14.21
N ALA A 183 1.79 7.76 15.25
CA ALA A 183 2.24 9.15 15.29
C ALA A 183 3.24 9.47 14.17
N ARG A 184 4.13 8.53 13.82
CA ARG A 184 5.06 8.67 12.68
C ARG A 184 4.31 8.74 11.35
N GLN A 185 3.32 7.88 11.15
CA GLN A 185 2.49 7.91 9.94
C GLN A 185 1.75 9.24 9.80
N GLN A 186 1.12 9.72 10.88
CA GLN A 186 0.44 11.01 10.90
C GLN A 186 1.40 12.18 10.61
N ALA A 187 2.59 12.18 11.21
CA ALA A 187 3.60 13.20 10.96
C ALA A 187 4.10 13.18 9.51
N GLU A 188 4.25 12.00 8.92
CA GLU A 188 4.62 11.83 7.51
C GLU A 188 3.53 12.34 6.57
N GLU A 189 2.27 11.97 6.83
CA GLU A 189 1.11 12.49 6.09
C GLU A 189 0.99 14.01 6.19
N GLU A 190 1.14 14.59 7.38
CA GLU A 190 1.15 16.05 7.56
C GLU A 190 2.32 16.72 6.82
N ALA A 191 3.53 16.14 6.88
CA ALA A 191 4.69 16.67 6.19
C ALA A 191 4.52 16.63 4.66
N THR A 192 3.93 15.56 4.14
CA THR A 192 3.61 15.47 2.70
C THR A 192 2.53 16.46 2.30
N ALA A 193 1.49 16.66 3.12
CA ALA A 193 0.45 17.65 2.89
C ALA A 193 1.00 19.08 2.89
N ARG A 194 1.86 19.44 3.87
CA ARG A 194 2.53 20.74 3.93
C ARG A 194 3.41 20.97 2.69
N ARG A 195 4.18 19.96 2.26
CA ARG A 195 5.01 20.05 1.05
C ARG A 195 4.16 20.25 -0.21
N GLN A 196 3.03 19.57 -0.32
CA GLN A 196 2.10 19.76 -1.45
C GLN A 196 1.47 21.15 -1.46
N GLU A 197 1.10 21.67 -0.28
CA GLU A 197 0.57 23.03 -0.15
C GLU A 197 1.60 24.09 -0.52
N GLU A 198 2.84 23.94 -0.07
CA GLU A 198 3.95 24.82 -0.43
C GLU A 198 4.20 24.83 -1.94
N LEU A 199 4.24 23.67 -2.58
CA LEU A 199 4.36 23.54 -4.04
C LEU A 199 3.18 24.19 -4.77
N ARG A 200 1.95 24.02 -4.27
CA ARG A 200 0.76 24.67 -4.84
C ARG A 200 0.87 26.19 -4.75
N ARG A 201 1.32 26.71 -3.60
CA ARG A 201 1.52 28.14 -3.38
C ARG A 201 2.62 28.72 -4.26
N GLN A 202 3.71 27.99 -4.48
CA GLN A 202 4.76 28.36 -5.42
C GLN A 202 4.23 28.44 -6.85
N ARG A 203 3.52 27.41 -7.32
CA ARG A 203 2.90 27.41 -8.66
C ARG A 203 1.88 28.53 -8.85
N GLN A 204 1.10 28.84 -7.81
CA GLN A 204 0.16 29.97 -7.87
C GLN A 204 0.89 31.30 -8.02
N LYS A 205 1.95 31.54 -7.25
CA LYS A 205 2.78 32.74 -7.39
C LYS A 205 3.44 32.83 -8.76
N GLU A 206 4.02 31.74 -9.25
CA GLU A 206 4.62 31.68 -10.59
C GLU A 206 3.58 31.96 -11.69
N ALA A 207 2.35 31.45 -11.55
CA ALA A 207 1.27 31.70 -12.49
C ALA A 207 0.77 33.16 -12.42
N GLU A 208 0.67 33.76 -11.24
CA GLU A 208 0.33 35.17 -11.05
C GLU A 208 1.41 36.09 -11.63
N GLU A 209 2.69 35.79 -11.37
CA GLU A 209 3.82 36.54 -11.95
C GLU A 209 3.87 36.40 -13.47
N ALA A 210 3.64 35.20 -14.01
CA ALA A 210 3.56 34.97 -15.46
C ALA A 210 2.37 35.70 -16.09
N ALA A 211 1.22 35.74 -15.43
CA ALA A 211 0.05 36.48 -15.89
C ALA A 211 0.31 37.99 -15.87
N ALA A 212 0.90 38.53 -14.80
CA ALA A 212 1.27 39.93 -14.70
C ALA A 212 2.33 40.33 -15.75
N ALA A 213 3.32 39.46 -16.01
CA ALA A 213 4.32 39.68 -17.06
C ALA A 213 3.69 39.68 -18.46
N ALA A 214 2.75 38.76 -18.73
CA ALA A 214 2.01 38.73 -19.98
C ALA A 214 1.12 39.97 -20.17
N GLU A 215 0.46 40.44 -19.11
CA GLU A 215 -0.32 41.69 -19.14
C GLU A 215 0.56 42.92 -19.35
N ALA A 216 1.72 42.99 -18.69
CA ALA A 216 2.68 44.06 -18.89
C ALA A 216 3.25 44.07 -20.34
N GLN A 217 3.53 42.90 -20.91
CA GLN A 217 3.89 42.78 -22.32
C GLN A 217 2.77 43.26 -23.25
N ALA A 218 1.53 42.82 -23.02
CA ALA A 218 0.37 43.24 -23.80
C ALA A 218 0.10 44.76 -23.71
N ALA A 219 0.35 45.37 -22.53
CA ALA A 219 0.25 46.81 -22.34
C ALA A 219 1.40 47.57 -23.05
N SER A 220 2.61 46.99 -23.09
CA SER A 220 3.73 47.56 -23.83
C SER A 220 3.54 47.50 -25.34
N ASP A 221 2.90 46.44 -25.86
CA ASP A 221 2.49 46.30 -27.25
C ASP A 221 1.31 47.23 -27.64
N SER A 222 0.65 47.86 -26.66
CA SER A 222 -0.51 48.74 -26.85
C SER A 222 -0.22 50.25 -26.71
N MET A 223 1.04 50.69 -26.53
CA MET A 223 1.37 52.13 -26.51
C MET A 223 1.59 52.71 -27.92
N PRO A 224 0.99 53.86 -28.29
CA PRO A 224 0.80 54.27 -29.69
C PRO A 224 1.90 55.21 -30.20
N GLY A 225 2.51 54.86 -31.32
CA GLY A 225 3.50 55.68 -32.00
C GLY A 225 3.48 55.47 -33.52
N GLY A 226 2.44 55.96 -34.21
CA GLY A 226 2.44 56.00 -35.67
C GLY A 226 1.08 56.31 -36.28
N PHE A 227 0.78 57.59 -36.49
CA PHE A 227 -0.10 58.00 -37.60
C PHE A 227 0.76 58.17 -38.85
N PRO A 228 0.34 57.60 -39.99
CA PRO A 228 -0.01 58.49 -41.10
C PRO A 228 -1.26 58.02 -41.89
N GLY A 229 -2.25 58.92 -41.93
CA GLY A 229 -3.18 59.18 -43.04
C GLY A 229 -3.82 58.03 -43.83
N GLY A 230 -5.14 57.86 -43.69
CA GLY A 230 -5.92 57.04 -44.62
C GLY A 230 -7.43 56.92 -44.31
N PHE A 231 -8.16 58.02 -44.53
CA PHE A 231 -9.61 58.13 -44.83
C PHE A 231 -10.71 57.54 -43.90
N PRO A 232 -11.86 58.24 -43.79
CA PRO A 232 -12.96 57.91 -42.90
C PRO A 232 -14.09 57.18 -43.65
N GLY A 233 -14.52 56.01 -43.18
CA GLY A 233 -15.73 55.38 -43.72
C GLY A 233 -15.95 53.92 -43.32
N GLY A 234 -16.85 53.72 -42.36
CA GLY A 234 -17.70 52.53 -42.28
C GLY A 234 -17.15 51.29 -41.59
N MET A 235 -17.57 51.12 -40.32
CA MET A 235 -18.27 49.93 -39.78
C MET A 235 -17.78 49.61 -38.34
N PRO A 236 -18.66 49.66 -37.32
CA PRO A 236 -18.28 49.40 -35.94
C PRO A 236 -18.28 47.88 -35.68
N GLY A 237 -17.10 47.27 -35.55
CA GLY A 237 -17.00 45.85 -35.22
C GLY A 237 -15.70 45.17 -35.61
N GLY A 238 -14.56 45.78 -35.27
CA GLY A 238 -13.24 45.15 -35.44
C GLY A 238 -13.08 44.01 -34.43
N MET A 239 -13.14 42.78 -34.93
CA MET A 239 -12.87 41.56 -34.17
C MET A 239 -11.39 41.54 -33.75
N PRO A 240 -11.08 41.48 -32.44
CA PRO A 240 -9.70 41.41 -31.97
C PRO A 240 -9.22 39.96 -32.01
N GLY A 241 -8.10 39.72 -32.67
CA GLY A 241 -7.41 38.43 -32.65
C GLY A 241 -7.07 37.94 -34.06
N GLY A 242 -5.77 37.80 -34.32
CA GLY A 242 -5.29 37.09 -35.49
C GLY A 242 -5.92 35.70 -35.57
N MET A 243 -6.23 35.30 -36.79
CA MET A 243 -6.86 34.02 -37.10
C MET A 243 -6.10 32.88 -36.38
N PRO A 244 -6.77 32.04 -35.57
CA PRO A 244 -6.10 30.97 -34.85
C PRO A 244 -5.46 29.98 -35.85
N PRO A 245 -4.25 29.47 -35.56
CA PRO A 245 -3.56 28.54 -36.44
C PRO A 245 -4.44 27.30 -36.65
N GLY A 246 -4.73 26.98 -37.93
CA GLY A 246 -5.62 25.89 -38.32
C GLY A 246 -6.98 26.33 -38.90
N MET A 247 -7.36 27.61 -38.78
CA MET A 247 -8.60 28.11 -39.43
C MET A 247 -8.48 28.19 -40.97
N GLU A 248 -7.26 28.43 -41.48
CA GLU A 248 -6.94 28.50 -42.92
C GLU A 248 -7.23 27.16 -43.64
N SER A 249 -6.89 26.03 -43.01
CA SER A 249 -7.10 24.68 -43.57
C SER A 249 -8.52 24.15 -43.41
N VAL A 250 -9.31 24.81 -42.56
CA VAL A 250 -10.75 24.58 -42.34
C VAL A 250 -11.56 25.33 -43.41
N LEU A 251 -11.19 26.55 -43.76
CA LEU A 251 -11.85 27.36 -44.81
C LEU A 251 -11.59 26.86 -46.24
N GLN A 252 -10.49 26.14 -46.46
CA GLN A 252 -10.17 25.53 -47.75
C GLN A 252 -10.84 24.16 -47.95
N ASP A 253 -11.61 23.66 -46.98
CA ASP A 253 -12.31 22.38 -47.10
C ASP A 253 -13.61 22.54 -47.91
N PRO A 254 -13.76 21.85 -49.06
CA PRO A 254 -14.93 21.97 -49.92
C PRO A 254 -16.23 21.56 -49.23
N GLU A 255 -16.19 20.68 -48.23
CA GLU A 255 -17.38 20.26 -47.48
C GLU A 255 -17.81 21.29 -46.43
N ILE A 256 -16.86 22.00 -45.81
CA ILE A 256 -17.15 23.07 -44.86
C ILE A 256 -17.71 24.29 -45.61
N MET A 257 -17.19 24.56 -46.81
CA MET A 257 -17.75 25.58 -47.70
C MET A 257 -19.16 25.22 -48.19
N ALA A 258 -19.43 23.95 -48.49
CA ALA A 258 -20.78 23.48 -48.84
C ALA A 258 -21.75 23.58 -47.64
N ALA A 259 -21.29 23.27 -46.43
CA ALA A 259 -22.07 23.40 -45.20
C ALA A 259 -22.40 24.87 -44.85
N MET A 260 -21.53 25.83 -45.20
CA MET A 260 -21.83 27.26 -45.07
C MET A 260 -22.87 27.76 -46.08
N GLN A 261 -23.09 27.04 -47.18
CA GLN A 261 -24.12 27.37 -48.17
C GLN A 261 -25.48 26.75 -47.83
N ASP A 262 -25.54 25.84 -46.85
CA ASP A 262 -26.80 25.30 -46.35
C ASP A 262 -27.46 26.32 -45.40
N PRO A 263 -28.67 26.83 -45.74
CA PRO A 263 -29.36 27.87 -44.97
C PRO A 263 -29.73 27.44 -43.55
N GLU A 264 -29.75 26.14 -43.24
CA GLU A 264 -30.00 25.63 -41.88
C GLU A 264 -28.72 25.45 -41.04
N VAL A 265 -27.57 25.28 -41.70
CA VAL A 265 -26.29 24.95 -41.05
C VAL A 265 -25.44 26.20 -40.83
N ALA A 266 -25.49 27.18 -41.74
CA ALA A 266 -24.77 28.45 -41.64
C ALA A 266 -25.00 29.24 -40.33
N PRO A 267 -26.25 29.45 -39.84
CA PRO A 267 -26.47 30.19 -38.59
C PRO A 267 -25.96 29.42 -37.37
N LYS A 268 -26.06 28.08 -37.37
CA LYS A 268 -25.60 27.22 -36.27
C LYS A 268 -24.07 27.18 -36.20
N LEU A 269 -23.39 27.12 -37.34
CA LEU A 269 -21.93 27.19 -37.42
C LEU A 269 -21.39 28.57 -36.98
N THR A 270 -22.09 29.65 -37.35
CA THR A 270 -21.75 31.01 -36.89
C THR A 270 -21.92 31.14 -35.38
N GLN A 271 -22.99 30.58 -34.82
CA GLN A 271 -23.24 30.55 -33.38
C GLN A 271 -22.17 29.75 -32.62
N MET A 272 -21.67 28.66 -33.21
CA MET A 272 -20.55 27.89 -32.66
C MET A 272 -19.25 28.70 -32.63
N MET A 273 -18.96 29.45 -33.69
CA MET A 273 -17.77 30.30 -33.77
C MET A 273 -17.80 31.43 -32.74
N GLN A 274 -18.99 31.92 -32.40
CA GLN A 274 -19.19 32.94 -31.35
C GLN A 274 -19.21 32.33 -29.94
N ASN A 275 -19.60 31.06 -29.79
CA ASN A 275 -19.71 30.39 -28.50
C ASN A 275 -19.24 28.92 -28.58
N PRO A 276 -17.99 28.62 -28.20
CA PRO A 276 -17.43 27.27 -28.33
C PRO A 276 -18.13 26.21 -27.46
N MET A 277 -18.83 26.60 -26.40
CA MET A 277 -19.64 25.69 -25.57
C MET A 277 -20.93 25.22 -26.28
N ALA A 278 -21.41 25.98 -27.26
CA ALA A 278 -22.58 25.60 -28.05
C ALA A 278 -22.27 24.46 -29.04
N ALA A 279 -20.99 24.19 -29.33
CA ALA A 279 -20.58 23.09 -30.19
C ALA A 279 -21.05 21.73 -29.64
N MET A 280 -20.96 21.51 -28.32
CA MET A 280 -21.26 20.21 -27.71
C MET A 280 -22.72 19.79 -27.85
N SER A 281 -23.67 20.74 -27.81
CA SER A 281 -25.09 20.42 -28.00
C SER A 281 -25.46 20.17 -29.45
N MET A 282 -24.62 20.60 -30.39
CA MET A 282 -24.84 20.48 -31.84
C MET A 282 -24.11 19.28 -32.47
N ILE A 283 -23.23 18.60 -31.73
CA ILE A 283 -22.58 17.34 -32.18
C ILE A 283 -23.60 16.26 -32.55
N ASN A 284 -24.75 16.24 -31.87
CA ASN A 284 -25.81 15.26 -32.11
C ASN A 284 -26.81 15.67 -33.21
N ASP A 285 -26.63 16.83 -33.84
CA ASP A 285 -27.47 17.25 -34.97
C ASP A 285 -27.07 16.46 -36.23
N PRO A 286 -28.00 15.77 -36.91
CA PRO A 286 -27.69 14.90 -38.04
C PRO A 286 -27.09 15.63 -39.26
N LYS A 287 -27.28 16.96 -39.37
CA LYS A 287 -26.68 17.77 -40.44
C LYS A 287 -25.41 18.49 -40.00
N VAL A 288 -25.37 18.94 -38.75
CA VAL A 288 -24.27 19.80 -38.25
C VAL A 288 -23.16 19.00 -37.56
N GLY A 289 -23.50 17.87 -36.95
CA GLY A 289 -22.59 16.97 -36.23
C GLY A 289 -21.37 16.53 -37.05
N PRO A 290 -21.54 16.04 -38.30
CA PRO A 290 -20.41 15.64 -39.15
C PRO A 290 -19.44 16.80 -39.44
N VAL A 291 -19.97 18.02 -39.61
CA VAL A 291 -19.17 19.23 -39.88
C VAL A 291 -18.39 19.66 -38.64
N ILE A 292 -19.03 19.63 -37.46
CA ILE A 292 -18.40 19.95 -36.16
C ILE A 292 -17.29 18.96 -35.83
N GLN A 293 -17.54 17.67 -36.02
CA GLN A 293 -16.57 16.62 -35.72
C GLN A 293 -15.32 16.74 -36.60
N LYS A 294 -15.49 17.07 -37.88
CA LYS A 294 -14.38 17.28 -38.82
C LYS A 294 -13.62 18.57 -38.53
N MET A 295 -14.32 19.63 -38.12
CA MET A 295 -13.72 20.89 -37.68
C MET A 295 -12.91 20.72 -36.39
N MET A 296 -13.45 20.03 -35.37
CA MET A 296 -12.72 19.69 -34.14
C MET A 296 -11.51 18.80 -34.42
N SER A 297 -11.65 17.80 -35.30
CA SER A 297 -10.54 16.90 -35.67
C SER A 297 -9.40 17.63 -36.37
N LYS A 298 -9.69 18.64 -37.20
CA LYS A 298 -8.68 19.48 -37.84
C LYS A 298 -8.08 20.53 -36.89
N MET A 299 -8.87 21.05 -35.95
CA MET A 299 -8.43 22.03 -34.97
C MET A 299 -7.56 21.42 -33.87
N MET A 300 -7.82 20.17 -33.48
CA MET A 300 -7.10 19.44 -32.43
C MET A 300 -5.84 18.70 -32.92
N GLY A 301 -5.49 18.85 -34.20
CA GLY A 301 -4.26 18.30 -34.77
C GLY A 301 -4.37 16.84 -35.19
N GLY A 302 -4.17 16.59 -36.49
CA GLY A 302 -3.95 15.25 -37.02
C GLY A 302 -2.71 14.60 -36.42
N GLY A 303 -2.92 13.78 -35.39
CA GLY A 303 -1.94 12.88 -34.80
C GLY A 303 -2.65 11.58 -34.44
N GLY A 304 -2.35 10.52 -35.20
CA GLY A 304 -3.03 9.23 -35.14
C GLY A 304 -2.97 8.56 -33.78
N MET A 305 -4.10 7.99 -33.38
CA MET A 305 -4.23 7.02 -32.30
C MET A 305 -3.81 5.64 -32.87
N PRO A 306 -2.74 4.99 -32.37
CA PRO A 306 -2.35 3.66 -32.85
C PRO A 306 -3.35 2.63 -32.33
N GLY A 307 -3.87 1.80 -33.24
CA GLY A 307 -4.93 0.84 -32.98
C GLY A 307 -4.56 -0.31 -32.04
N GLY A 308 -5.60 -0.85 -31.41
CA GLY A 308 -5.53 -2.04 -30.57
C GLY A 308 -6.90 -2.50 -30.09
N MET A 309 -7.84 -2.76 -31.01
CA MET A 309 -8.98 -3.63 -30.73
C MET A 309 -9.55 -4.17 -32.03
N GLY A 310 -8.94 -5.25 -32.48
CA GLY A 310 -9.57 -6.21 -33.39
C GLY A 310 -10.07 -7.40 -32.56
N ASP A 311 -11.12 -8.02 -33.08
CA ASP A 311 -11.68 -9.31 -32.66
C ASP A 311 -12.75 -9.28 -31.56
N MET A 312 -14.01 -9.15 -31.99
CA MET A 312 -15.03 -10.15 -31.65
C MET A 312 -16.26 -9.96 -32.55
N GLY A 313 -16.27 -10.74 -33.62
CA GLY A 313 -17.46 -11.00 -34.41
C GLY A 313 -18.07 -12.35 -34.03
N GLY A 314 -19.37 -12.34 -33.70
CA GLY A 314 -20.30 -13.33 -34.23
C GLY A 314 -20.83 -14.43 -33.30
N MET A 315 -22.16 -14.60 -33.38
CA MET A 315 -23.00 -15.75 -32.99
C MET A 315 -23.32 -15.86 -31.48
N GLY A 316 -24.55 -16.01 -31.00
CA GLY A 316 -25.85 -16.26 -31.64
C GLY A 316 -26.70 -17.13 -30.70
N GLY A 317 -27.94 -16.69 -30.41
CA GLY A 317 -29.06 -17.57 -30.05
C GLY A 317 -29.32 -17.89 -28.56
N GLY A 318 -30.55 -17.60 -28.09
CA GLY A 318 -31.18 -18.31 -26.98
C GLY A 318 -31.94 -17.47 -25.94
N MET A 319 -33.20 -17.12 -26.21
CA MET A 319 -34.26 -17.00 -25.17
C MET A 319 -34.87 -18.41 -24.93
N PRO A 320 -35.66 -18.73 -23.86
CA PRO A 320 -36.53 -17.85 -23.04
C PRO A 320 -36.73 -18.23 -21.53
N GLY A 321 -37.53 -17.42 -20.81
CA GLY A 321 -38.22 -17.76 -19.54
C GLY A 321 -37.48 -17.31 -18.27
N GLY A 322 -38.08 -16.77 -17.21
CA GLY A 322 -39.46 -16.71 -16.74
C GLY A 322 -39.58 -15.77 -15.52
N PHE A 323 -40.80 -15.64 -15.03
CA PHE A 323 -41.39 -14.55 -14.24
C PHE A 323 -41.22 -14.71 -12.70
N GLN A 324 -41.51 -13.63 -11.95
CA GLN A 324 -41.81 -13.52 -10.49
C GLN A 324 -40.59 -13.43 -9.53
N GLY A 325 -40.52 -12.57 -8.51
CA GLY A 325 -41.47 -11.63 -7.89
C GLY A 325 -41.22 -11.59 -6.36
N ALA A 326 -41.17 -10.39 -5.78
CA ALA A 326 -41.17 -10.06 -4.33
C ALA A 326 -39.97 -10.56 -3.49
N GLY A 327 -39.41 -9.86 -2.50
CA GLY A 327 -39.78 -8.67 -1.74
C GLY A 327 -39.18 -8.81 -0.33
N GLY A 328 -38.74 -7.71 0.30
CA GLY A 328 -38.56 -7.65 1.77
C GLY A 328 -37.17 -7.25 2.29
N MET A 329 -36.99 -5.95 2.54
CA MET A 329 -36.09 -5.42 3.58
C MET A 329 -36.64 -5.75 4.98
N PRO A 330 -35.79 -5.81 6.03
CA PRO A 330 -36.23 -5.51 7.39
C PRO A 330 -35.67 -4.15 7.88
N PRO A 331 -36.43 -3.39 8.69
CA PRO A 331 -36.06 -2.05 9.12
C PRO A 331 -35.47 -1.98 10.54
N HIS A 332 -34.88 -0.81 10.81
CA HIS A 332 -34.62 -0.24 12.13
C HIS A 332 -35.86 -0.22 13.04
N GLY A 333 -35.62 -0.28 14.35
CA GLY A 333 -36.59 0.11 15.38
C GLY A 333 -36.06 -0.15 16.79
N GLY A 334 -35.85 0.92 17.57
CA GLY A 334 -35.46 0.87 18.97
C GLY A 334 -36.61 1.16 19.95
N ALA A 335 -36.28 0.95 21.22
CA ALA A 335 -36.76 1.63 22.43
C ALA A 335 -37.90 1.00 23.29
N ALA A 336 -37.49 0.73 24.54
CA ALA A 336 -38.05 1.23 25.81
C ALA A 336 -39.07 0.40 26.64
N GLY A 337 -38.68 0.27 27.93
CA GLY A 337 -39.53 0.24 29.14
C GLY A 337 -40.15 -1.12 29.51
N SER A 338 -40.32 -1.54 30.77
CA SER A 338 -39.99 -1.07 32.13
C SER A 338 -40.74 -2.02 33.11
N ALA A 339 -40.26 -2.14 34.36
CA ALA A 339 -40.98 -2.67 35.55
C ALA A 339 -41.20 -4.20 35.60
N SER A 340 -41.22 -4.93 36.73
CA SER A 340 -41.08 -4.69 38.17
C SER A 340 -41.31 -6.05 38.89
N GLY A 341 -40.79 -6.22 40.13
CA GLY A 341 -41.19 -7.27 41.09
C GLY A 341 -40.01 -8.17 41.51
N SER A 342 -39.35 -8.02 42.66
CA SER A 342 -39.77 -8.06 44.07
C SER A 342 -40.03 -9.48 44.61
N ALA A 343 -39.17 -9.89 45.57
CA ALA A 343 -39.48 -10.49 46.88
C ALA A 343 -38.79 -11.83 47.25
N ARG A 344 -38.15 -11.78 48.43
CA ARG A 344 -37.94 -12.82 49.49
C ARG A 344 -36.98 -13.97 49.15
N GLY A 345 -36.13 -14.48 50.04
CA GLY A 345 -36.05 -14.43 51.52
C GLY A 345 -35.60 -15.83 52.01
N ASP A 346 -34.95 -15.88 53.18
CA ASP A 346 -34.68 -17.06 54.04
C ASP A 346 -33.51 -17.98 53.59
N ASP A 347 -32.39 -18.10 54.32
CA ASP A 347 -32.12 -18.68 55.67
C ASP A 347 -31.83 -20.20 55.65
N LEU A 348 -30.80 -20.60 56.42
CA LEU A 348 -30.37 -21.96 56.86
C LEU A 348 -29.61 -22.81 55.81
N ASP A 349 -28.51 -23.52 56.09
CA ASP A 349 -27.82 -24.02 57.29
C ASP A 349 -26.31 -24.10 56.95
#